data_AF-A0A417ET97-F1
#
_entry.id   AF-A0A417ET97-F1
#
_cell.length_a   1.000
_cell.length_b   1.000
_cell.length_c   1.000
_cell.angle_alpha   90.00
_cell.angle_beta   90.00
_cell.angle_gamma   90.00
#
_symmetry.space_group_name_H-M   'P 1'
#
loop_
_entity.id
_entity.type
_entity.pdbx_description
1 polymer ?
#
loop_
_entity_poly.entity_id
_entity_poly.type
_entity_poly.pdbx_seq_one_letter_code
_entity_poly.pdbx_strand_id
1 'polypeptide(L)'
;MLEEFAARQGFTNIVHFTDDGISGTCFDRPGFLAMMKEVEAGNVEYLCIKDMSRMGRDYLKVGQIMEILRQRGVRLIAINDGVDSARGDDDFTPFRNIMNEYYARDTSRKIRSTFQSKGKSGKHLTGTVIYGYLWNEARDQWLVDPEAAEVVKRIFSMTIDGYGPYQIASKLKEEKVLI
;
A
#
# COMPACT_ATOMS: atom_id res chain seq x y z
N MET A 1 -38.94 2.10 4.06
CA MET A 1 -37.87 1.91 5.06
C MET A 1 -36.66 2.81 4.85
N LEU A 2 -35.84 2.63 3.80
CA LEU A 2 -34.64 3.47 3.59
C LEU A 2 -34.99 4.93 3.26
N GLU A 3 -35.97 5.16 2.39
CA GLU A 3 -36.46 6.51 2.07
C GLU A 3 -37.09 7.20 3.28
N GLU A 4 -37.93 6.48 4.03
CA GLU A 4 -38.55 7.01 5.26
C GLU A 4 -37.49 7.38 6.29
N PHE A 5 -36.43 6.58 6.42
CA PHE A 5 -35.30 6.91 7.28
C PHE A 5 -34.56 8.15 6.80
N ALA A 6 -34.23 8.23 5.51
CA ALA A 6 -33.56 9.37 4.91
C ALA A 6 -34.38 10.66 5.08
N ALA A 7 -35.69 10.59 4.85
CA ALA A 7 -36.61 11.70 5.06
C ALA A 7 -36.66 12.14 6.53
N ARG A 8 -36.68 11.20 7.48
CA ARG A 8 -36.64 11.52 8.94
C ARG A 8 -35.32 12.16 9.37
N GLN A 9 -34.21 11.84 8.71
CA GLN A 9 -32.90 12.45 8.96
C GLN A 9 -32.69 13.77 8.20
N GLY A 10 -33.62 14.15 7.31
CA GLY A 10 -33.52 15.36 6.50
C GLY A 10 -32.56 15.25 5.32
N PHE A 11 -32.21 14.03 4.89
CA PHE A 11 -31.37 13.83 3.71
C PHE A 11 -32.11 14.17 2.42
N THR A 12 -31.48 14.96 1.56
CA THR A 12 -32.04 15.42 0.27
C THR A 12 -31.35 14.74 -0.91
N ASN A 13 -32.00 14.74 -2.09
CA ASN A 13 -31.46 14.16 -3.34
C ASN A 13 -31.18 12.64 -3.25
N ILE A 14 -32.22 11.89 -2.87
CA ILE A 14 -32.11 10.44 -2.68
C ILE A 14 -31.99 9.74 -4.04
N VAL A 15 -30.93 8.92 -4.20
CA VAL A 15 -30.72 8.07 -5.37
C VAL A 15 -30.77 6.60 -4.93
N HIS A 16 -31.53 5.80 -5.66
CA HIS A 16 -31.69 4.37 -5.39
C HIS A 16 -30.76 3.53 -6.25
N PHE A 17 -29.99 2.68 -5.60
CA PHE A 17 -29.20 1.63 -6.24
C PHE A 17 -29.76 0.28 -5.82
N THR A 18 -30.37 -0.43 -6.76
CA THR A 18 -31.02 -1.71 -6.51
C THR A 18 -30.37 -2.79 -7.38
N ASP A 19 -30.07 -3.93 -6.77
CA ASP A 19 -29.57 -5.13 -7.45
C ASP A 19 -30.56 -6.26 -7.21
N ASP A 20 -31.49 -6.47 -8.15
CA ASP A 20 -32.48 -7.54 -8.05
C ASP A 20 -31.88 -8.89 -8.49
N GLY A 21 -32.06 -9.93 -7.66
CA GLY A 21 -31.72 -11.32 -8.01
C GLY A 21 -30.23 -11.70 -7.92
N ILE A 22 -29.35 -10.81 -7.46
CA ILE A 22 -27.91 -11.10 -7.35
C ILE A 22 -27.54 -11.48 -5.92
N SER A 23 -26.95 -12.66 -5.72
CA SER A 23 -26.54 -13.13 -4.39
C SER A 23 -25.43 -12.26 -3.78
N GLY A 24 -25.45 -12.06 -2.46
CA GLY A 24 -24.46 -11.23 -1.73
C GLY A 24 -23.02 -11.76 -1.70
N THR A 25 -22.73 -12.88 -2.39
CA THR A 25 -21.37 -13.37 -2.65
C THR A 25 -20.80 -12.85 -3.97
N CYS A 26 -21.62 -12.30 -4.88
CA CYS A 26 -21.16 -11.66 -6.10
C CYS A 26 -20.97 -10.15 -5.88
N PHE A 27 -19.79 -9.64 -6.24
CA PHE A 27 -19.47 -8.21 -6.15
C PHE A 27 -19.66 -7.46 -7.47
N ASP A 28 -19.83 -8.18 -8.59
CA ASP A 28 -20.23 -7.59 -9.88
C ASP A 28 -21.74 -7.33 -9.90
N ARG A 29 -22.12 -6.36 -9.08
CA ARG A 29 -23.49 -5.89 -8.91
C ARG A 29 -23.63 -4.54 -9.60
N PRO A 30 -24.40 -4.42 -10.69
CA PRO A 30 -24.50 -3.18 -11.46
C PRO A 30 -24.91 -1.96 -10.62
N GLY A 31 -25.85 -2.13 -9.70
CA GLY A 31 -26.30 -1.09 -8.78
C GLY A 31 -25.20 -0.71 -7.80
N PHE A 32 -24.55 -1.68 -7.17
CA PHE A 32 -23.40 -1.45 -6.30
C PHE A 32 -22.22 -0.75 -7.01
N LEU A 33 -21.89 -1.15 -8.24
CA LEU A 33 -20.81 -0.54 -9.02
C LEU A 33 -21.15 0.90 -9.41
N ALA A 34 -22.41 1.17 -9.80
CA ALA A 34 -22.88 2.52 -10.09
C ALA A 34 -22.80 3.41 -8.83
N MET A 35 -23.21 2.89 -7.68
CA MET A 35 -23.10 3.57 -6.39
C MET A 35 -21.65 3.92 -6.04
N MET A 36 -20.73 2.95 -6.18
CA MET A 36 -19.31 3.19 -5.90
C MET A 36 -18.69 4.23 -6.84
N LYS A 37 -19.13 4.28 -8.11
CA LYS A 37 -18.70 5.32 -9.05
C LYS A 37 -19.13 6.73 -8.61
N GLU A 38 -20.34 6.88 -8.08
CA GLU A 38 -20.81 8.16 -7.53
C GLU A 38 -20.05 8.56 -6.25
N VAL A 39 -19.72 7.58 -5.40
CA VAL A 39 -18.85 7.78 -4.22
C VAL A 39 -17.45 8.25 -4.66
N GLU A 40 -16.86 7.63 -5.69
CA GLU A 40 -15.55 8.03 -6.22
C GLU A 40 -15.57 9.39 -6.92
N ALA A 41 -16.71 9.76 -7.53
CA ALA A 41 -16.93 11.09 -8.09
C ALA A 41 -17.08 12.17 -7.01
N GLY A 42 -17.34 11.80 -5.75
CA GLY A 42 -17.57 12.73 -4.64
C GLY A 42 -18.99 13.29 -4.60
N ASN A 43 -19.95 12.64 -5.26
CA ASN A 43 -21.34 13.07 -5.33
C ASN A 43 -22.20 12.53 -4.17
N VAL A 44 -21.62 11.74 -3.28
CA VAL A 44 -22.32 11.03 -2.22
C VAL A 44 -21.77 11.46 -0.87
N GLU A 45 -22.64 11.94 0.02
CA GLU A 45 -22.29 12.30 1.41
C GLU A 45 -22.77 11.23 2.41
N TYR A 46 -23.94 10.64 2.16
CA TYR A 46 -24.56 9.63 3.02
C TYR A 46 -24.84 8.37 2.21
N LEU A 47 -24.43 7.22 2.74
CA LEU A 47 -24.76 5.91 2.20
C LEU A 47 -25.62 5.14 3.19
N CYS A 48 -26.90 4.92 2.85
CA CYS A 48 -27.84 4.17 3.67
C CYS A 48 -28.05 2.76 3.10
N ILE A 49 -27.80 1.74 3.92
CA ILE A 49 -28.06 0.34 3.57
C ILE A 49 -29.01 -0.30 4.58
N LYS A 50 -29.71 -1.34 4.14
CA LYS A 50 -30.61 -2.10 5.02
C LYS A 50 -29.83 -2.80 6.13
N ASP A 51 -28.79 -3.53 5.73
CA ASP A 51 -27.94 -4.36 6.57
C ASP A 51 -26.55 -4.49 5.92
N MET A 52 -25.54 -4.81 6.72
CA MET A 52 -24.14 -5.00 6.35
C MET A 52 -23.96 -6.10 5.30
N SER A 53 -24.88 -7.06 5.24
CA SER A 53 -24.84 -8.11 4.21
C SER A 53 -25.04 -7.58 2.79
N ARG A 54 -25.56 -6.35 2.63
CA ARG A 54 -25.67 -5.65 1.33
C ARG A 54 -24.34 -5.15 0.81
N MET A 55 -23.34 -4.90 1.66
CA MET A 55 -21.98 -4.56 1.20
C MET A 55 -21.26 -5.78 0.62
N GLY A 56 -21.57 -6.97 1.14
CA GLY A 56 -21.03 -8.25 0.66
C GLY A 56 -20.57 -9.13 1.82
N ARG A 57 -20.28 -10.39 1.52
CA ARG A 57 -19.82 -11.38 2.53
C ARG A 57 -18.30 -11.55 2.59
N ASP A 58 -17.57 -11.00 1.62
CA ASP A 58 -16.11 -10.96 1.65
C ASP A 58 -15.65 -9.82 2.55
N TYR A 59 -15.27 -10.20 3.77
CA TYR A 59 -14.79 -9.31 4.81
C TYR A 59 -13.62 -8.41 4.37
N LEU A 60 -12.75 -8.87 3.48
CA LEU A 60 -11.65 -8.05 2.98
C LEU A 60 -12.17 -6.94 2.08
N LYS A 61 -13.06 -7.27 1.13
CA LYS A 61 -13.65 -6.28 0.22
C LYS A 61 -14.51 -5.28 0.95
N VAL A 62 -15.33 -5.73 1.91
CA VAL A 62 -16.15 -4.83 2.74
C VAL A 62 -15.27 -3.83 3.49
N GLY A 63 -14.16 -4.29 4.08
CA GLY A 63 -13.18 -3.41 4.73
C GLY A 63 -12.58 -2.36 3.78
N GLN A 64 -12.22 -2.75 2.54
CA GLN A 64 -11.70 -1.83 1.53
C GLN A 64 -12.74 -0.77 1.14
N ILE A 65 -13.99 -1.17 0.91
CA ILE A 65 -15.08 -0.25 0.56
C ILE A 65 -15.31 0.76 1.68
N MET A 66 -15.28 0.33 2.94
CA MET A 66 -15.41 1.24 4.08
C MET A 66 -14.30 2.26 4.17
N GLU A 67 -13.06 1.84 3.93
CA GLU A 67 -11.93 2.75 3.91
C GLU A 67 -12.05 3.79 2.78
N ILE A 68 -12.53 3.38 1.60
CA ILE A 68 -12.83 4.30 0.49
C ILE A 68 -13.91 5.31 0.91
N LEU A 69 -15.02 4.85 1.49
CA LEU A 69 -16.09 5.72 1.98
C LEU A 69 -15.54 6.74 2.99
N ARG A 70 -14.73 6.30 3.94
CA ARG A 70 -14.08 7.15 4.95
C ARG A 70 -13.14 8.18 4.32
N GLN A 71 -12.27 7.77 3.41
CA GLN A 71 -11.34 8.68 2.71
C GLN A 71 -12.09 9.74 1.89
N ARG A 72 -13.27 9.39 1.40
CA ARG A 72 -14.18 10.30 0.67
C ARG A 72 -15.11 11.08 1.58
N GLY A 73 -15.05 10.88 2.90
CA GLY A 73 -15.92 11.55 3.87
C GLY A 73 -17.39 11.09 3.85
N VAL A 74 -17.68 9.94 3.25
CA VAL A 74 -19.03 9.39 3.14
C VAL A 74 -19.43 8.69 4.44
N ARG A 75 -20.56 9.09 5.02
CA ARG A 75 -21.14 8.45 6.21
C ARG A 75 -21.98 7.25 5.81
N LEU A 76 -21.51 6.06 6.17
CA LEU A 76 -22.25 4.81 6.08
C LEU A 76 -23.21 4.63 7.26
N ILE A 77 -24.46 4.27 6.97
CA ILE A 77 -25.53 3.96 7.93
C ILE A 77 -26.18 2.63 7.54
N ALA A 78 -26.10 1.62 8.41
CA ALA A 78 -26.84 0.36 8.26
C ALA A 78 -27.99 0.30 9.26
N ILE A 79 -29.24 0.36 8.77
CA ILE A 79 -30.42 0.57 9.63
C ILE A 79 -30.66 -0.61 10.57
N ASN A 80 -30.62 -1.84 10.07
CA ASN A 80 -30.96 -3.01 10.87
C ASN A 80 -29.87 -3.40 11.86
N ASP A 81 -28.61 -3.14 11.50
CA ASP A 81 -27.46 -3.48 12.34
C ASP A 81 -27.15 -2.36 13.35
N GLY A 82 -27.84 -1.23 13.27
CA GLY A 82 -27.59 -0.06 14.13
C GLY A 82 -26.23 0.60 13.88
N VAL A 83 -25.56 0.28 12.77
CA VAL A 83 -24.22 0.78 12.44
C VAL A 83 -24.31 2.18 11.88
N ASP A 84 -23.50 3.09 12.44
CA ASP A 84 -23.32 4.44 11.95
C ASP A 84 -21.83 4.81 12.04
N SER A 85 -21.20 4.93 10.89
CA SER A 85 -19.76 5.22 10.78
C SER A 85 -19.34 6.56 11.42
N ALA A 86 -20.27 7.50 11.60
CA ALA A 86 -19.98 8.77 12.28
C ALA A 86 -20.00 8.66 13.81
N ARG A 87 -20.65 7.62 14.36
CA ARG A 87 -20.78 7.42 15.81
C ARG A 87 -19.59 6.67 16.42
N GLY A 88 -18.72 6.10 15.58
CA GLY A 88 -17.46 5.50 16.02
C GLY A 88 -17.61 4.20 16.79
N ASP A 89 -18.75 3.50 16.67
CA ASP A 89 -18.96 2.25 17.41
C ASP A 89 -17.97 1.16 16.97
N ASP A 90 -17.40 0.51 17.98
CA ASP A 90 -16.07 -0.12 18.03
C ASP A 90 -15.95 -1.47 17.29
N ASP A 91 -17.03 -1.93 16.64
CA ASP A 91 -17.09 -3.23 15.94
C ASP A 91 -16.22 -3.31 14.67
N PHE A 92 -15.72 -2.17 14.20
CA PHE A 92 -14.92 -2.08 12.97
C PHE A 92 -13.41 -2.07 13.19
N THR A 93 -12.95 -1.97 14.43
CA THR A 93 -11.52 -1.98 14.78
C THR A 93 -10.78 -3.22 14.23
N PRO A 94 -11.33 -4.45 14.30
CA PRO A 94 -10.68 -5.63 13.74
C PRO A 94 -10.50 -5.58 12.21
N PHE A 95 -11.50 -5.08 11.49
CA PHE A 95 -11.43 -4.92 10.02
C PHE A 95 -10.38 -3.90 9.62
N ARG A 96 -10.30 -2.78 10.35
CA ARG A 96 -9.28 -1.74 10.11
C ARG A 96 -7.87 -2.30 10.25
N ASN A 97 -7.64 -3.15 11.25
CA ASN A 97 -6.32 -3.78 11.45
C ASN A 97 -5.95 -4.72 10.29
N ILE A 98 -6.89 -5.56 9.85
CA ILE A 98 -6.68 -6.47 8.70
C ILE A 98 -6.40 -5.68 7.42
N MET A 99 -7.13 -4.58 7.19
CA MET A 99 -6.92 -3.71 6.02
C MET A 99 -5.55 -3.06 6.04
N ASN A 100 -5.16 -2.47 7.16
CA ASN A 100 -3.84 -1.85 7.30
C ASN A 100 -2.71 -2.86 7.04
N GLU A 101 -2.83 -4.09 7.56
CA GLU A 101 -1.88 -5.16 7.29
C GLU A 101 -1.85 -5.55 5.81
N TYR A 102 -3.02 -5.67 5.17
CA TYR A 102 -3.13 -5.95 3.74
C TYR A 102 -2.46 -4.87 2.89
N TYR A 103 -2.76 -3.58 3.14
CA TYR A 103 -2.16 -2.45 2.41
C TYR A 103 -0.65 -2.40 2.59
N ALA A 104 -0.14 -2.62 3.81
CA ALA A 104 1.29 -2.69 4.08
C ALA A 104 1.95 -3.83 3.28
N ARG A 105 1.30 -5.01 3.24
CA ARG A 105 1.78 -6.18 2.50
C ARG A 105 1.74 -5.98 0.98
N ASP A 106 0.68 -5.38 0.45
CA ASP A 106 0.55 -5.11 -0.99
C ASP A 106 1.57 -4.05 -1.45
N THR A 107 1.71 -2.96 -0.71
CA THR A 107 2.75 -1.95 -0.95
C THR A 107 4.14 -2.58 -0.95
N SER A 108 4.44 -3.42 0.05
CA SER A 108 5.71 -4.15 0.12
C SER A 108 5.92 -5.12 -1.06
N ARG A 109 4.86 -5.72 -1.59
CA ARG A 109 4.91 -6.58 -2.78
C ARG A 109 5.19 -5.78 -4.05
N LYS A 110 4.49 -4.66 -4.23
CA LYS A 110 4.69 -3.74 -5.38
C LYS A 110 6.10 -3.18 -5.39
N ILE A 111 6.58 -2.67 -4.25
CA ILE A 111 7.96 -2.18 -4.10
C ILE A 111 8.95 -3.28 -4.51
N ARG A 112 8.84 -4.49 -3.94
CA ARG A 112 9.71 -5.62 -4.31
C ARG A 112 9.67 -5.93 -5.80
N SER A 113 8.49 -5.92 -6.41
CA SER A 113 8.35 -6.13 -7.86
C SER A 113 9.05 -5.04 -8.67
N THR A 114 8.91 -3.77 -8.30
CA THR A 114 9.61 -2.64 -8.94
C THR A 114 11.13 -2.80 -8.83
N PHE A 115 11.65 -3.10 -7.63
CA PHE A 115 13.08 -3.37 -7.44
C PHE A 115 13.55 -4.57 -8.26
N GLN A 116 12.79 -5.67 -8.28
CA GLN A 116 13.15 -6.85 -9.07
C GLN A 116 13.19 -6.54 -10.57
N SER A 117 12.21 -5.81 -11.11
CA SER A 117 12.17 -5.40 -12.51
C SER A 117 13.33 -4.46 -12.86
N LYS A 118 13.65 -3.50 -11.98
CA LYS A 118 14.80 -2.60 -12.15
C LYS A 118 16.11 -3.40 -12.16
N GLY A 119 16.29 -4.35 -11.24
CA GLY A 119 17.46 -5.23 -11.20
C GLY A 119 17.61 -6.10 -12.45
N LYS A 120 16.51 -6.70 -12.94
CA LYS A 120 16.50 -7.48 -14.20
C LYS A 120 16.86 -6.65 -15.43
N SER A 121 16.59 -5.36 -15.43
CA SER A 121 16.97 -4.44 -16.52
C SER A 121 18.45 -4.04 -16.49
N GLY A 122 19.24 -4.54 -15.54
CA GLY A 122 20.65 -4.17 -15.38
C GLY A 122 20.89 -2.78 -14.80
N LYS A 123 19.83 -2.08 -14.37
CA LYS A 123 19.91 -0.75 -13.75
C LYS A 123 20.19 -0.86 -12.26
N HIS A 124 20.95 0.08 -11.72
CA HIS A 124 21.32 0.11 -10.31
C HIS A 124 20.09 0.38 -9.44
N LEU A 125 20.01 -0.32 -8.31
CA LEU A 125 18.87 -0.20 -7.39
C LEU A 125 19.03 0.98 -6.43
N THR A 126 20.26 1.33 -6.08
CA THR A 126 20.62 2.43 -5.17
C THR A 126 20.82 3.73 -5.94
N GLY A 127 20.46 4.85 -5.30
CA GLY A 127 20.71 6.21 -5.82
C GLY A 127 22.15 6.70 -5.55
N THR A 128 22.88 6.04 -4.65
CA THR A 128 24.27 6.35 -4.31
C THR A 128 25.19 5.30 -4.92
N VAL A 129 26.35 5.75 -5.42
CA VAL A 129 27.40 4.88 -5.94
C VAL A 129 28.09 4.18 -4.77
N ILE A 130 28.33 2.88 -4.92
CA ILE A 130 29.03 2.07 -3.91
C ILE A 130 30.54 2.30 -4.06
N TYR A 131 31.26 2.29 -2.94
CA TYR A 131 32.73 2.35 -2.93
C TYR A 131 33.36 1.32 -3.89
N GLY A 132 34.40 1.72 -4.61
CA GLY A 132 34.97 0.95 -5.72
C GLY A 132 34.41 1.30 -7.10
N TYR A 133 33.39 2.17 -7.15
CA TYR A 133 32.79 2.65 -8.39
C TYR A 133 32.61 4.16 -8.39
N LEU A 134 32.55 4.75 -9.59
CA LEU A 134 32.24 6.14 -9.87
C LEU A 134 31.04 6.24 -10.82
N TRP A 135 30.33 7.36 -10.79
CA TRP A 135 29.39 7.68 -11.86
C TRP A 135 30.16 7.94 -13.15
N ASN A 136 29.62 7.49 -14.29
CA ASN A 136 29.97 8.10 -15.56
C ASN A 136 29.38 9.52 -15.67
N GLU A 137 29.81 10.29 -16.67
CA GLU A 137 29.36 11.67 -16.87
C GLU A 137 27.84 11.79 -17.03
N ALA A 138 27.21 10.82 -17.70
CA ALA A 138 25.76 10.77 -17.93
C ALA A 138 24.96 10.28 -16.71
N ARG A 139 25.62 9.83 -15.64
CA ARG A 139 25.03 9.25 -14.41
C ARG A 139 24.03 8.12 -14.66
N ASP A 140 24.29 7.28 -15.66
CA ASP A 140 23.46 6.13 -16.03
C ASP A 140 24.22 4.79 -15.95
N GLN A 141 25.53 4.83 -15.67
CA GLN A 141 26.38 3.65 -15.49
C GLN A 141 27.43 3.88 -14.39
N TRP A 142 27.87 2.77 -13.78
CA TRP A 142 28.94 2.78 -12.79
C TRP A 142 30.24 2.33 -13.45
N LEU A 143 31.25 3.17 -13.37
CA LEU A 143 32.61 2.89 -13.81
C LEU A 143 33.43 2.40 -12.63
N VAL A 144 34.35 1.48 -12.87
CA VAL A 144 35.28 1.02 -11.82
C VAL A 144 36.21 2.18 -11.46
N ASP A 145 36.29 2.50 -10.17
CA ASP A 145 37.31 3.41 -9.65
C ASP A 145 38.63 2.64 -9.53
N PRO A 146 39.68 2.95 -10.32
CA PRO A 146 40.93 2.20 -10.27
C PRO A 146 41.60 2.23 -8.90
N GLU A 147 41.52 3.35 -8.17
CA GLU A 147 42.17 3.49 -6.86
C GLU A 147 41.45 2.66 -5.81
N ALA A 148 40.13 2.83 -5.69
CA ALA A 148 39.34 2.05 -4.76
C ALA A 148 39.27 0.56 -5.15
N ALA A 149 39.37 0.21 -6.44
CA ALA A 149 39.40 -1.19 -6.88
C ALA A 149 40.63 -1.95 -6.37
N GLU A 150 41.81 -1.30 -6.28
CA GLU A 150 42.99 -1.92 -5.70
C GLU A 150 42.81 -2.16 -4.19
N VAL A 151 42.15 -1.25 -3.48
CA VAL A 151 41.77 -1.45 -2.07
C VAL A 151 40.83 -2.65 -1.93
N VAL A 152 39.81 -2.77 -2.78
CA VAL A 152 38.86 -3.90 -2.76
C VAL A 152 39.59 -5.23 -3.02
N LYS A 153 40.41 -5.33 -4.07
CA LYS A 153 41.19 -6.54 -4.36
C LYS A 153 42.08 -6.93 -3.19
N ARG A 154 42.70 -5.94 -2.55
CA ARG A 154 43.54 -6.15 -1.38
C ARG A 154 42.76 -6.66 -0.17
N ILE A 155 41.55 -6.14 0.08
CA ILE A 155 40.64 -6.66 1.12
C ILE A 155 40.34 -8.14 0.87
N PHE A 156 40.05 -8.51 -0.39
CA PHE A 156 39.81 -9.91 -0.76
C PHE A 156 41.04 -10.79 -0.53
N SER A 157 42.24 -10.33 -0.92
CA SER A 157 43.49 -11.06 -0.64
C SER A 157 43.69 -11.29 0.84
N MET A 158 43.56 -10.25 1.68
CA MET A 158 43.73 -10.39 3.13
C MET A 158 42.68 -11.34 3.74
N THR A 159 41.46 -11.35 3.19
CA THR A 159 40.43 -12.30 3.62
C THR A 159 40.84 -13.75 3.30
N ILE A 160 41.39 -13.99 2.10
CA ILE A 160 41.90 -15.31 1.69
C ILE A 160 43.08 -15.73 2.56
N ASP A 161 43.93 -14.78 2.95
CA ASP A 161 45.07 -15.00 3.85
C ASP A 161 44.65 -15.25 5.32
N GLY A 162 43.35 -15.25 5.62
CA GLY A 162 42.79 -15.61 6.93
C GLY A 162 42.57 -14.43 7.88
N TYR A 163 42.69 -13.18 7.41
CA TYR A 163 42.40 -12.02 8.24
C TYR A 163 40.89 -11.84 8.44
N GLY A 164 40.49 -11.58 9.68
CA GLY A 164 39.13 -11.20 10.01
C GLY A 164 38.80 -9.76 9.60
N PRO A 165 37.51 -9.41 9.43
CA PRO A 165 37.07 -8.09 8.97
C PRO A 165 37.58 -6.95 9.87
N TYR A 166 37.66 -7.17 11.19
CA TYR A 166 38.18 -6.17 12.13
C TYR A 166 39.68 -5.91 11.96
N GLN A 167 40.47 -6.96 11.68
CA GLN A 167 41.91 -6.84 11.45
C GLN A 167 42.18 -6.10 10.13
N ILE A 168 41.40 -6.42 9.09
CA ILE A 168 41.44 -5.73 7.81
C ILE A 168 41.13 -4.24 7.98
N ALA A 169 40.03 -3.90 8.66
CA ALA A 169 39.65 -2.51 8.89
C ALA A 169 40.71 -1.73 9.70
N SER A 170 41.27 -2.36 10.73
CA SER A 170 42.33 -1.74 11.54
C SER A 170 43.57 -1.44 10.70
N LYS A 171 43.99 -2.40 9.86
CA LYS A 171 45.15 -2.25 8.98
C LYS A 171 44.95 -1.14 7.95
N LEU A 172 43.78 -1.08 7.32
CA LEU A 172 43.46 -0.02 6.35
C LEU A 172 43.41 1.36 7.02
N LYS A 173 42.91 1.43 8.26
CA LYS A 173 42.87 2.68 9.05
C LYS A 173 44.28 3.16 9.44
N GLU A 174 45.16 2.26 9.86
CA GLU A 174 46.56 2.59 10.18
C GLU A 174 47.29 3.15 8.96
N GLU A 175 47.00 2.61 7.79
CA GLU A 175 47.57 3.03 6.51
C GLU A 175 46.90 4.27 5.91
N LYS A 176 45.92 4.85 6.61
CA LYS A 176 45.17 6.04 6.19
C LYS A 176 44.47 5.88 4.84
N VAL A 177 44.02 4.67 4.51
CA VAL A 177 43.17 4.43 3.35
C VAL A 177 41.81 5.07 3.63
N LEU A 178 41.40 6.01 2.78
CA LEU A 178 40.08 6.64 2.84
C LEU A 178 39.03 5.68 2.25
N ILE A 179 38.12 5.20 3.09
CA ILE A 179 36.99 4.33 2.75
C ILE A 179 35.70 5.01 3.19
#